data_AF-A0A150J4Q3-F1
#
_entry.id   AF-A0A150J4Q3-F1
#
_cell.length_a   1.000
_cell.length_b   1.000
_cell.length_c   1.000
_cell.angle_alpha   90.00
_cell.angle_beta   90.00
_cell.angle_gamma   90.00
#
_symmetry.space_group_name_H-M   'P 1'
#
loop_
_entity.id
_entity.type
_entity.pdbx_description
1 polymer ?
#
loop_
_entity_poly.entity_id
_entity_poly.type
_entity_poly.pdbx_seq_one_letter_code
_entity_poly.pdbx_strand_id
1 'polypeptide(L)'
;MAGMTESRGLERRMTELLPEDEIKFQKWVKNLPWYSEFKAKVGKEPNLDSTDYDYRAAYLAGVKPAKYKEDNTYHWPSQVGNIQLKNANHPTAWMNDFMSSTGTDPLRLGIRSPEEAWNYYRNLK
;
A
#
# COMPACT_ATOMS: atom_id res chain seq x y z
N MET A 1 40.03 14.69 -5.76
CA MET A 1 38.72 15.26 -5.40
C MET A 1 37.74 14.99 -6.52
N ALA A 2 36.68 14.22 -6.23
CA ALA A 2 35.34 14.33 -6.82
C ALA A 2 34.53 13.17 -6.21
N GLY A 3 33.62 13.53 -5.30
CA GLY A 3 32.83 12.58 -4.52
C GLY A 3 31.89 11.77 -5.39
N MET A 4 31.97 10.45 -5.26
CA MET A 4 30.92 9.55 -5.70
C MET A 4 29.69 9.82 -4.84
N THR A 5 28.61 10.17 -5.52
CA THR A 5 27.29 10.44 -4.98
C THR A 5 26.83 9.31 -4.06
N GLU A 6 26.75 9.60 -2.76
CA GLU A 6 25.92 8.83 -1.85
C GLU A 6 24.47 8.99 -2.31
N SER A 7 23.96 7.99 -3.03
CA SER A 7 22.52 7.75 -3.09
C SER A 7 22.06 7.42 -1.67
N ARG A 8 21.85 8.44 -0.83
CA ARG A 8 21.16 8.29 0.45
C ARG A 8 19.80 7.70 0.14
N GLY A 9 19.65 6.40 0.41
CA GLY A 9 18.35 5.76 0.46
C GLY A 9 17.46 6.60 1.35
N LEU A 10 16.42 7.20 0.77
CA LEU A 10 15.41 7.91 1.53
C LEU A 10 14.71 6.85 2.37
N GLU A 11 15.17 6.63 3.61
CA GLU A 11 14.36 5.95 4.61
C GLU A 11 13.03 6.68 4.66
N ARG A 12 11.98 5.98 4.24
CA ARG A 12 10.63 6.49 4.29
C ARG A 12 10.29 6.78 5.75
N ARG A 13 10.23 8.05 6.13
CA ARG A 13 9.73 8.45 7.45
C ARG A 13 8.22 8.27 7.47
N MET A 14 7.73 7.50 8.43
CA MET A 14 6.30 7.37 8.67
C MET A 14 5.77 8.68 9.25
N THR A 15 4.54 9.02 8.90
CA THR A 15 3.86 10.21 9.40
C THR A 15 3.51 10.02 10.86
N GLU A 16 3.88 10.99 11.69
CA GLU A 16 3.50 11.09 13.09
C GLU A 16 2.45 12.18 13.26
N LEU A 17 1.41 11.90 14.03
CA LEU A 17 0.36 12.86 14.35
C LEU A 17 0.58 13.44 15.75
N LEU A 18 0.12 14.67 15.96
CA LEU A 18 -0.03 15.21 17.30
C LEU A 18 -1.05 14.36 18.09
N PRO A 19 -0.93 14.26 19.44
CA PRO A 19 -1.80 13.39 20.24
C PRO A 19 -3.31 13.61 20.01
N GLU A 20 -3.74 14.86 19.86
CA GLU A 20 -5.13 15.21 19.58
C GLU A 20 -5.62 14.73 18.21
N ASP A 21 -4.75 14.72 17.20
CA ASP A 21 -5.06 14.26 15.85
C ASP A 21 -4.96 12.75 15.74
N GLU A 22 -4.08 12.11 16.51
CA GLU A 22 -4.01 10.66 16.65
C GLU A 22 -5.34 10.10 17.19
N ILE A 23 -5.94 10.76 18.19
CA ILE A 23 -7.27 10.35 18.70
C ILE A 23 -8.34 10.42 17.60
N LYS A 24 -8.34 11.48 16.78
CA LYS A 24 -9.28 11.64 15.66
C LYS A 24 -9.03 10.59 14.59
N PHE A 25 -7.77 10.34 14.24
CA PHE A 25 -7.35 9.30 13.31
C PHE A 25 -7.83 7.92 13.76
N GLN A 26 -7.56 7.54 15.01
CA GLN A 26 -7.95 6.24 15.57
C GLN A 26 -9.47 6.04 15.51
N LYS A 27 -10.25 7.08 15.84
CA LYS A 27 -11.72 7.03 15.72
C LYS A 27 -12.15 6.92 14.26
N TRP A 28 -11.51 7.65 13.36
CA TRP A 28 -11.84 7.64 11.94
C TRP A 28 -11.57 6.27 11.30
N VAL A 29 -10.36 5.72 11.47
CA VAL A 29 -9.95 4.48 10.79
C VAL A 29 -10.75 3.27 11.28
N LYS A 30 -11.08 3.21 12.58
CA LYS A 30 -11.89 2.15 13.18
C LYS A 30 -13.34 2.14 12.70
N ASN A 31 -13.83 3.26 12.18
CA ASN A 31 -15.19 3.39 11.62
C ASN A 31 -15.23 3.11 10.10
N LEU A 32 -14.10 2.83 9.45
CA LEU A 32 -14.09 2.48 8.03
C LEU A 32 -14.60 1.05 7.83
N PRO A 33 -15.41 0.77 6.78
CA PRO A 33 -15.84 -0.59 6.45
C PRO A 33 -14.67 -1.58 6.29
N TRP A 34 -13.53 -1.11 5.77
CA TRP A 34 -12.30 -1.88 5.68
C TRP A 34 -11.82 -2.44 7.02
N TYR A 35 -11.94 -1.68 8.12
CA TYR A 35 -11.48 -2.14 9.44
C TYR A 35 -12.31 -3.34 9.92
N SER A 36 -13.63 -3.26 9.75
CA SER A 36 -14.55 -4.35 10.06
C SER A 36 -14.31 -5.57 9.18
N GLU A 37 -14.11 -5.37 7.87
CA GLU A 37 -13.82 -6.45 6.92
C GLU A 37 -12.49 -7.14 7.24
N PHE A 38 -11.43 -6.38 7.53
CA PHE A 38 -10.14 -6.92 7.95
C PHE A 38 -10.27 -7.77 9.21
N LYS A 39 -10.96 -7.26 10.23
CA LYS A 39 -11.17 -7.97 11.50
C LYS A 39 -11.95 -9.28 11.29
N ALA A 40 -12.98 -9.26 10.45
CA ALA A 40 -13.75 -10.45 10.12
C ALA A 40 -12.92 -11.51 9.38
N LYS A 41 -12.05 -11.08 8.44
CA LYS A 41 -11.22 -11.98 7.62
C LYS A 41 -10.02 -12.56 8.36
N VAL A 42 -9.32 -11.73 9.14
CA VAL A 42 -8.04 -12.08 9.78
C VAL A 42 -8.24 -12.53 11.24
N GLY A 43 -9.38 -12.20 11.86
CA GLY A 43 -9.69 -12.55 13.25
C GLY A 43 -9.00 -11.65 14.29
N LYS A 44 -8.26 -10.62 13.86
CA LYS A 44 -7.60 -9.63 14.71
C LYS A 44 -7.70 -8.24 14.09
N GLU A 45 -7.42 -7.22 14.90
CA GLU A 45 -7.40 -5.84 14.45
C GLU A 45 -6.20 -5.57 13.53
N PRO A 46 -6.35 -4.70 12.51
CA PRO A 46 -5.21 -4.31 11.68
C PRO A 46 -4.16 -3.59 12.52
N ASN A 47 -2.88 -3.87 12.25
CA ASN A 47 -1.78 -3.13 12.84
C ASN A 47 -1.66 -1.75 12.16
N LEU A 48 -2.18 -0.72 12.81
CA LEU A 48 -2.14 0.66 12.32
C LEU A 48 -0.74 1.31 12.45
N ASP A 49 0.17 0.67 13.18
CA ASP A 49 1.56 1.07 13.36
C ASP A 49 2.51 0.25 12.48
N SER A 50 1.99 -0.43 11.46
CA SER A 50 2.81 -1.19 10.53
C SER A 50 3.74 -0.27 9.72
N THR A 51 4.99 -0.69 9.56
CA THR A 51 5.95 -0.04 8.66
C THR A 51 5.66 -0.32 7.18
N ASP A 52 4.70 -1.18 6.88
CA ASP A 52 4.29 -1.53 5.52
C ASP A 52 3.35 -0.48 4.90
N TYR A 53 2.60 0.27 5.72
CA TYR A 53 1.63 1.24 5.25
C TYR A 53 1.45 2.43 6.20
N ASP A 54 1.50 3.64 5.66
CA ASP A 54 1.34 4.88 6.44
C ASP A 54 -0.12 5.34 6.45
N TYR A 55 -0.87 4.80 7.42
CA TYR A 55 -2.27 5.14 7.63
C TYR A 55 -2.48 6.61 8.02
N ARG A 56 -1.46 7.24 8.63
CA ARG A 56 -1.52 8.62 9.12
C ARG A 56 -1.36 9.61 7.97
N ALA A 57 -0.43 9.35 7.06
CA ALA A 57 -0.35 10.07 5.78
C ALA A 57 -1.66 9.95 4.99
N ALA A 58 -2.22 8.74 4.90
CA ALA A 58 -3.48 8.51 4.20
C ALA A 58 -4.63 9.32 4.83
N TYR A 59 -4.70 9.35 6.16
CA TYR A 59 -5.68 10.14 6.90
C TYR A 59 -5.54 11.65 6.64
N LEU A 60 -4.33 12.20 6.76
CA LEU A 60 -4.07 13.63 6.50
C LEU A 60 -4.38 14.01 5.05
N ALA A 61 -4.15 13.10 4.09
CA ALA A 61 -4.49 13.29 2.69
C ALA A 61 -5.99 13.08 2.38
N GLY A 62 -6.82 12.74 3.37
CA GLY A 62 -8.24 12.48 3.19
C GLY A 62 -8.55 11.22 2.38
N VAL A 63 -7.58 10.32 2.24
CA VAL A 63 -7.67 9.11 1.43
C VAL A 63 -8.30 7.98 2.24
N LYS A 64 -9.16 7.20 1.58
CA LYS A 64 -9.88 6.06 2.16
C LYS A 64 -9.64 4.81 1.32
N PRO A 65 -9.73 3.61 1.92
CA PRO A 65 -9.72 2.40 1.15
C PRO A 65 -11.00 2.31 0.30
N ALA A 66 -10.87 1.73 -0.88
CA ALA A 66 -11.97 1.54 -1.82
C ALA A 66 -12.10 0.07 -2.19
N LYS A 67 -13.31 -0.36 -2.55
CA LYS A 67 -13.50 -1.71 -3.06
C LYS A 67 -12.78 -1.86 -4.39
N TYR A 68 -11.95 -2.90 -4.46
CA TYR A 68 -11.26 -3.29 -5.67
C TYR A 68 -12.14 -4.24 -6.47
N LYS A 69 -12.27 -4.01 -7.78
CA LYS A 69 -13.29 -4.69 -8.61
C LYS A 69 -12.95 -6.17 -8.85
N GLU A 70 -11.69 -6.54 -8.79
CA GLU A 70 -11.19 -7.89 -9.06
C GLU A 70 -11.48 -8.88 -7.92
N ASP A 71 -11.49 -8.43 -6.66
CA ASP A 71 -11.71 -9.30 -5.50
C ASP A 71 -12.84 -8.82 -4.57
N ASN A 72 -13.46 -7.68 -4.87
CA ASN A 72 -14.56 -7.07 -4.12
C ASN A 72 -14.24 -6.76 -2.64
N THR A 73 -12.94 -6.72 -2.29
CA THR A 73 -12.44 -6.35 -0.95
C THR A 73 -11.93 -4.92 -0.93
N TYR A 74 -11.81 -4.34 0.27
CA TYR A 74 -11.29 -2.98 0.42
C TYR A 74 -9.75 -2.94 0.34
N HIS A 75 -9.22 -2.13 -0.58
CA HIS A 75 -7.80 -1.89 -0.75
C HIS A 75 -7.44 -0.44 -0.47
N TRP A 76 -6.32 -0.24 0.20
CA TRP A 76 -5.70 1.07 0.35
C TRP A 76 -4.84 1.41 -0.87
N PRO A 77 -4.87 2.65 -1.36
CA PRO A 77 -4.05 3.06 -2.49
C PRO A 77 -2.57 3.08 -2.11
N SER A 78 -1.71 2.75 -3.08
CA SER A 78 -0.27 2.67 -2.84
C SER A 78 0.40 4.05 -2.67
N GLN A 79 -0.21 5.11 -3.22
CA GLN A 79 0.31 6.47 -3.16
C GLN A 79 -0.83 7.51 -3.24
N VAL A 80 -0.54 8.75 -2.83
CA VAL A 80 -1.39 9.92 -3.04
C VAL A 80 -0.53 11.10 -3.50
N GLY A 81 -0.78 11.60 -4.71
CA GLY A 81 0.14 12.53 -5.36
C GLY A 81 1.55 11.95 -5.43
N ASN A 82 2.53 12.65 -4.85
CA ASN A 82 3.93 12.20 -4.78
C ASN A 82 4.27 11.46 -3.46
N ILE A 83 3.29 11.22 -2.58
CA ILE A 83 3.51 10.57 -1.28
C ILE A 83 3.26 9.07 -1.44
N GLN A 84 4.31 8.27 -1.22
CA GLN A 84 4.17 6.81 -1.14
C GLN A 84 3.52 6.43 0.20
N LEU A 85 2.39 5.72 0.12
CA LEU A 85 1.62 5.24 1.29
C LEU A 85 1.95 3.78 1.61
N LYS A 86 2.39 3.01 0.63
CA LYS A 86 2.81 1.62 0.79
C LYS A 86 4.34 1.51 0.69
N ASN A 87 4.94 0.66 1.53
CA ASN A 87 6.38 0.39 1.45
C ASN A 87 6.71 -0.35 0.14
N ALA A 88 7.87 -0.07 -0.45
CA ALA A 88 8.37 -0.78 -1.63
C ALA A 88 8.48 -2.30 -1.40
N ASN A 89 8.74 -2.73 -0.17
CA ASN A 89 8.82 -4.16 0.19
C ASN A 89 7.48 -4.78 0.58
N HIS A 90 6.36 -4.07 0.43
CA HIS A 90 5.05 -4.62 0.76
C HIS A 90 4.77 -5.88 -0.07
N PRO A 91 4.15 -6.94 0.48
CA PRO A 91 3.88 -8.21 -0.24
C PRO A 91 3.08 -8.10 -1.55
N THR A 92 2.49 -6.93 -1.81
CA THR A 92 1.71 -6.63 -3.03
C THR A 92 2.29 -5.46 -3.83
N ALA A 93 3.51 -5.01 -3.50
CA ALA A 93 4.19 -3.95 -4.25
C ALA A 93 4.43 -4.36 -5.72
N TRP A 94 4.77 -5.63 -5.96
CA TRP A 94 4.94 -6.20 -7.30
C TRP A 94 3.74 -5.99 -8.22
N MET A 95 2.51 -5.89 -7.68
CA MET A 95 1.31 -5.66 -8.47
C MET A 95 1.31 -4.26 -9.10
N ASN A 96 1.79 -3.25 -8.36
CA ASN A 96 1.94 -1.90 -8.90
C ASN A 96 2.98 -1.89 -10.03
N ASP A 97 4.12 -2.54 -9.81
CA ASP A 97 5.19 -2.62 -10.82
C ASP A 97 4.70 -3.35 -12.08
N PHE A 98 3.92 -4.41 -11.90
CA PHE A 98 3.26 -5.14 -12.98
C PHE A 98 2.31 -4.25 -13.79
N MET A 99 1.39 -3.55 -13.11
CA MET A 99 0.44 -2.66 -13.77
C MET A 99 1.15 -1.48 -14.47
N SER A 100 2.20 -0.93 -13.86
CA SER A 100 3.00 0.14 -14.45
C SER A 100 3.70 -0.31 -15.74
N SER A 101 4.23 -1.53 -15.77
CA SER A 101 5.00 -2.05 -16.90
C SER A 101 4.12 -2.60 -18.03
N THR A 102 2.93 -3.11 -17.72
CA THR A 102 2.07 -3.83 -18.68
C THR A 102 0.77 -3.10 -19.02
N GLY A 103 0.40 -2.08 -18.23
CA GLY A 103 -0.91 -1.44 -18.31
C GLY A 103 -2.08 -2.36 -17.91
N THR A 104 -1.79 -3.58 -17.45
CA THR A 104 -2.79 -4.62 -17.17
C THR A 104 -2.72 -5.05 -15.72
N ASP A 105 -3.89 -5.25 -15.13
CA ASP A 105 -4.03 -5.79 -13.78
C ASP A 105 -3.63 -7.28 -13.74
N PRO A 106 -2.64 -7.70 -12.93
CA PRO A 106 -2.18 -9.08 -12.90
C PRO A 106 -3.30 -10.05 -12.47
N LEU A 107 -4.23 -9.63 -11.60
CA LEU A 107 -5.31 -10.49 -11.16
C LEU A 107 -6.28 -10.82 -12.31
N ARG A 108 -6.42 -9.93 -13.30
CA ARG A 108 -7.23 -10.18 -14.52
C ARG A 108 -6.60 -11.21 -15.44
N LEU A 109 -5.29 -11.42 -15.33
CA LEU A 109 -4.55 -12.45 -16.05
C LEU A 109 -4.44 -13.75 -15.26
N GLY A 110 -5.04 -13.82 -14.06
CA GLY A 110 -4.91 -14.96 -13.16
C GLY A 110 -3.57 -15.03 -12.43
N ILE A 111 -2.72 -14.00 -12.54
CA ILE A 111 -1.43 -13.91 -11.86
C ILE A 111 -1.68 -13.48 -10.40
N ARG A 112 -1.31 -14.33 -9.44
CA ARG A 112 -1.55 -14.15 -8.01
C ARG A 112 -0.26 -14.00 -7.18
N SER A 113 0.90 -14.10 -7.81
CA SER A 113 2.19 -14.05 -7.14
C SER A 113 3.26 -13.27 -7.93
N PRO A 114 4.31 -12.75 -7.25
CA PRO A 114 5.46 -12.15 -7.92
C PRO A 114 6.17 -13.11 -8.89
N GLU A 115 6.19 -14.41 -8.58
CA GLU A 115 6.82 -15.43 -9.42
C GLU A 115 6.07 -15.62 -10.75
N GLU A 116 4.74 -15.71 -10.71
CA GLU A 116 3.90 -15.76 -11.90
C GLU A 116 4.04 -14.48 -12.75
N ALA A 117 4.14 -13.31 -12.10
CA ALA A 117 4.41 -12.04 -12.78
C ALA A 117 5.77 -12.06 -13.49
N TRP A 118 6.80 -12.61 -12.85
CA TRP A 118 8.13 -12.76 -13.47
C TRP A 118 8.11 -13.71 -14.66
N ASN A 119 7.40 -14.83 -14.56
CA ASN A 119 7.21 -15.76 -15.68
C ASN A 119 6.46 -15.12 -16.85
N TYR A 120 5.47 -14.26 -16.58
CA TYR A 120 4.78 -13.49 -17.62
C TYR A 120 5.75 -12.60 -18.40
N TYR A 121 6.64 -11.86 -17.71
CA TYR A 121 7.63 -11.03 -18.38
C TYR A 121 8.61 -11.81 -19.26
N ARG A 122 9.01 -13.01 -18.83
CA ARG A 122 9.92 -13.87 -19.62
C ARG A 122 9.28 -14.32 -20.93
N ASN A 123 7.97 -14.53 -20.93
CA ASN A 123 7.23 -15.02 -22.10
C ASN A 123 6.76 -13.90 -23.05
N LEU A 124 6.89 -12.63 -22.65
CA LEU A 124 6.64 -11.47 -23.53
C LEU A 124 7.81 -11.15 -24.47
N LYS A 125 8.99 -11.73 -24.22
CA LYS A 125 10.19 -11.59 -25.07
C LYS A 125 10.27 -12.71 -26.08
#